data_AF-A0A315TLT2-F1
#
_entry.id   AF-A0A315TLT2-F1
#
_cell.length_a   1.000
_cell.length_b   1.000
_cell.length_c   1.000
_cell.angle_alpha   90.00
_cell.angle_beta   90.00
_cell.angle_gamma   90.00
#
_symmetry.space_group_name_H-M   'P 1'
#
loop_
_entity.id
_entity.type
_entity.pdbx_description
1 polymer ?
#
loop_
_entity_poly.entity_id
_entity_poly.type
_entity_poly.pdbx_seq_one_letter_code
_entity_poly.pdbx_strand_id
1 'polypeptide(L)'
;MGGPLQSLTDVIEANFGEELASFRTRLGALAHQDIGTEGVDGAVTAMIPMASVVSPEVSVEVVGFTQNPQRDHSTFVVSVALHLIPRRRPRTVYWDEADAWALALAGTQWAGVERWGTREIADGQATTYVFSD
;
A
#
# COMPACT_ATOMS: atom_id res chain seq x y z
N MET A 1 21.23 -12.57 -4.75
CA MET A 1 21.34 -11.91 -3.43
C MET A 1 20.27 -10.85 -3.38
N GLY A 2 19.19 -11.07 -2.63
CA GLY A 2 18.17 -10.04 -2.43
C GLY A 2 18.74 -8.92 -1.55
N GLY A 3 18.51 -7.66 -1.92
CA GLY A 3 18.90 -6.51 -1.09
C GLY A 3 18.07 -6.41 0.19
N PRO A 4 18.38 -5.43 1.08
CA PRO A 4 17.63 -5.20 2.31
C PRO A 4 16.12 -5.04 2.10
N LEU A 5 15.72 -4.42 0.99
CA LEU A 5 14.32 -4.23 0.61
C LEU A 5 13.61 -5.56 0.33
N GLN A 6 14.23 -6.47 -0.42
CA GLN A 6 13.67 -7.80 -0.70
C GLN A 6 13.50 -8.61 0.59
N SER A 7 14.50 -8.59 1.47
CA SER A 7 14.39 -9.28 2.76
C SER A 7 13.24 -8.76 3.61
N LEU A 8 12.95 -7.46 3.54
CA LEU A 8 11.83 -6.85 4.27
C LEU A 8 10.49 -7.21 3.64
N THR A 9 10.41 -7.21 2.31
CA THR A 9 9.25 -7.70 1.56
C THR A 9 8.92 -9.14 1.94
N ASP A 10 9.90 -10.05 1.95
CA ASP A 10 9.70 -11.46 2.32
C ASP A 10 9.16 -11.61 3.75
N VAL A 11 9.62 -10.78 4.69
CA VAL A 11 9.14 -10.78 6.09
C VAL A 11 7.72 -10.24 6.20
N ILE A 12 7.38 -9.20 5.44
CA ILE A 12 6.02 -8.66 5.38
C ILE A 12 5.06 -9.74 4.82
N GLU A 13 5.44 -10.40 3.73
CA GLU A 13 4.65 -11.49 3.15
C GLU A 13 4.47 -12.66 4.12
N ALA A 14 5.52 -13.04 4.84
CA ALA A 14 5.45 -14.13 5.82
C ALA A 14 4.52 -13.83 7.00
N ASN A 15 4.43 -12.56 7.43
CA ASN A 15 3.62 -12.16 8.58
C ASN A 15 2.18 -11.75 8.22
N PHE A 16 1.97 -11.22 7.01
CA PHE A 16 0.72 -10.56 6.63
C PHE A 16 0.14 -11.04 5.28
N GLY A 17 0.59 -12.21 4.81
CA GLY A 17 0.25 -12.74 3.49
C GLY A 17 -1.26 -12.90 3.25
N GLU A 18 -2.03 -13.29 4.28
CA GLU A 18 -3.48 -13.46 4.17
C GLU A 18 -4.21 -12.11 4.02
N GLU A 19 -3.80 -11.10 4.80
CA GLU A 19 -4.35 -9.75 4.72
C GLU A 19 -4.01 -9.09 3.39
N LEU A 20 -2.78 -9.28 2.90
CA LEU A 20 -2.35 -8.81 1.59
C LEU A 20 -3.16 -9.47 0.47
N ALA A 21 -3.36 -10.79 0.50
CA ALA A 21 -4.16 -11.51 -0.49
C ALA A 21 -5.64 -11.07 -0.48
N SER A 22 -6.20 -10.90 0.72
CA SER A 22 -7.57 -10.40 0.91
C SER A 22 -7.72 -8.97 0.41
N PHE A 23 -6.72 -8.12 0.64
CA PHE A 23 -6.71 -6.75 0.13
C PHE A 23 -6.58 -6.71 -1.40
N ARG A 24 -5.67 -7.48 -2.01
CA ARG A 24 -5.56 -7.60 -3.47
C ARG A 24 -6.87 -8.05 -4.11
N THR A 25 -7.54 -9.03 -3.52
CA THR A 25 -8.84 -9.51 -4.00
C THR A 25 -9.90 -8.41 -3.95
N ARG A 26 -9.99 -7.68 -2.82
CA ARG A 26 -10.91 -6.54 -2.67
C ARG A 26 -10.59 -5.44 -3.68
N LEU A 27 -9.32 -5.07 -3.83
CA LEU A 27 -8.88 -4.02 -4.75
C LEU A 27 -9.13 -4.39 -6.21
N GLY A 28 -8.83 -5.64 -6.60
CA GLY A 28 -9.16 -6.17 -7.92
C GLY A 28 -10.66 -6.16 -8.20
N ALA A 29 -11.50 -6.53 -7.22
CA ALA A 29 -12.95 -6.45 -7.35
C ALA A 29 -13.44 -5.01 -7.58
N LEU A 30 -12.81 -4.01 -6.94
CA LEU A 30 -13.14 -2.60 -7.15
C LEU A 30 -12.88 -2.11 -8.59
N ALA A 31 -11.87 -2.65 -9.28
CA ALA A 31 -11.60 -2.29 -10.68
C ALA A 31 -12.64 -2.85 -11.66
N HIS A 32 -13.38 -3.89 -11.25
CA HIS A 32 -14.43 -4.52 -12.05
C HIS A 32 -15.84 -4.07 -11.65
N GLN A 33 -15.97 -3.20 -10.64
CA GLN A 33 -17.25 -2.56 -10.35
C GLN A 33 -17.53 -1.52 -11.44
N ASP A 34 -18.77 -1.50 -11.94
CA ASP A 34 -19.21 -0.59 -13.00
C ASP A 34 -19.27 0.83 -12.42
N ILE A 35 -18.11 1.50 -12.37
CA ILE A 35 -17.93 2.89 -11.95
C ILE A 35 -18.43 3.76 -13.11
N GLY A 36 -19.76 3.78 -13.27
CA GLY A 36 -20.46 4.39 -14.40
C GLY A 36 -20.55 5.92 -14.33
N THR A 37 -20.96 6.53 -15.44
CA THR A 37 -20.99 7.97 -15.73
C THR A 37 -21.92 8.84 -14.85
N GLU A 38 -22.63 8.27 -13.87
CA GLU A 38 -23.63 8.99 -13.07
C GLU A 38 -23.52 8.86 -11.53
N GLY A 39 -22.44 8.35 -10.92
CA GLY A 39 -22.48 8.29 -9.44
C GLY A 39 -21.25 8.08 -8.58
N VAL A 40 -20.12 7.58 -9.10
CA VAL A 40 -18.93 7.36 -8.26
C VAL A 40 -17.68 7.64 -9.11
N ASP A 41 -16.82 8.56 -8.69
CA ASP A 41 -15.57 8.90 -9.42
C ASP A 41 -14.42 7.91 -9.14
N GLY A 42 -14.56 7.06 -8.12
CA GLY A 42 -13.59 6.03 -7.75
C GLY A 42 -14.03 5.25 -6.52
N ALA A 43 -13.48 4.05 -6.33
CA ALA A 43 -13.73 3.22 -5.15
C ALA A 43 -12.47 3.09 -4.29
N VAL A 44 -12.65 2.92 -2.98
CA VAL A 44 -11.56 2.82 -2.01
C VAL A 44 -11.73 1.58 -1.14
N THR A 45 -10.62 0.92 -0.82
CA THR A 45 -10.55 -0.09 0.23
C THR A 45 -9.29 0.11 1.07
N ALA A 46 -9.33 -0.35 2.31
CA ALA A 46 -8.23 -0.25 3.25
C ALA A 46 -7.94 -1.60 3.92
N MET A 47 -6.69 -1.81 4.28
CA MET A 47 -6.30 -2.83 5.26
C MET A 47 -6.63 -2.35 6.67
N ILE A 48 -6.80 -3.31 7.59
CA ILE A 48 -6.74 -2.97 9.02
C ILE A 48 -5.32 -2.45 9.28
N PRO A 49 -5.12 -1.40 10.10
CA PRO A 49 -3.79 -0.91 10.42
C PRO A 49 -2.90 -2.02 11.00
N MET A 50 -1.72 -2.19 10.42
CA MET A 50 -0.76 -3.24 10.77
C MET A 50 0.38 -2.66 11.60
N ALA A 51 1.14 -3.51 12.29
CA ALA A 51 2.38 -3.09 12.93
C ALA A 51 3.51 -3.00 11.89
N SER A 52 4.38 -2.00 12.04
CA SER A 52 5.65 -1.98 11.33
C SER A 52 6.52 -3.17 11.75
N VAL A 53 7.22 -3.77 10.77
CA VAL A 53 8.13 -4.90 10.96
C VAL A 53 9.47 -4.44 11.55
N VAL A 54 9.87 -3.19 11.28
CA VAL A 54 11.20 -2.66 11.65
C VAL A 54 11.17 -1.56 12.71
N SER A 55 10.01 -0.93 12.92
CA SER A 55 9.82 0.20 13.83
C SER A 55 8.65 -0.07 14.78
N PRO A 56 8.85 -0.68 15.96
CA PRO A 56 7.77 -1.08 16.88
C PRO A 56 6.87 0.05 17.42
N GLU A 57 7.22 1.31 17.12
CA GLU A 57 6.48 2.52 17.49
C GLU A 57 5.71 3.10 16.30
N VAL A 58 5.63 2.35 15.19
CA VAL A 58 4.99 2.75 13.94
C VAL A 58 3.90 1.75 13.59
N SER A 59 2.75 2.28 13.19
CA SER A 59 1.70 1.51 12.52
C SER A 59 1.69 1.81 11.03
N VAL A 60 1.30 0.82 10.24
CA VAL A 60 1.22 0.88 8.79
C VAL A 60 -0.26 0.87 8.39
N GLU A 61 -0.69 1.91 7.68
CA GLU A 61 -2.00 1.97 7.04
C GLU A 61 -1.81 1.81 5.53
N VAL A 62 -2.60 0.93 4.91
CA VAL A 62 -2.58 0.70 3.46
C VAL A 62 -3.97 0.97 2.91
N VAL A 63 -4.05 1.94 1.99
CA VAL A 63 -5.30 2.36 1.35
C VAL A 63 -5.14 2.28 -0.16
N GLY A 64 -6.05 1.58 -0.82
CA GLY A 64 -6.06 1.36 -2.26
C GLY A 64 -7.26 2.01 -2.91
N PHE A 65 -7.04 2.61 -4.07
CA PHE A 65 -8.03 3.30 -4.87
C PHE A 65 -8.00 2.79 -6.30
N THR A 66 -9.16 2.74 -6.94
CA THR A 66 -9.28 2.53 -8.38
C THR A 66 -9.77 3.81 -9.03
N GLN A 67 -9.13 4.20 -10.15
CA GLN A 67 -9.61 5.29 -11.00
C GLN A 67 -10.39 4.73 -12.18
N ASN A 68 -11.38 5.49 -12.66
CA ASN A 68 -12.25 5.06 -13.76
C ASN A 68 -11.43 4.68 -15.01
N PRO A 69 -11.61 3.47 -15.57
CA PRO A 69 -10.84 2.94 -16.70
C PRO A 69 -11.11 3.65 -18.05
N GLN A 70 -11.92 4.71 -18.11
CA GLN A 70 -12.07 5.53 -19.33
C GLN A 70 -10.76 6.21 -19.81
N ARG A 71 -9.67 6.11 -19.04
CA ARG A 71 -8.30 6.43 -19.47
C ARG A 71 -7.45 5.15 -19.61
N ASP A 72 -7.81 4.34 -20.60
CA ASP A 72 -7.06 3.26 -21.26
C ASP A 72 -6.50 2.08 -20.44
N HIS A 73 -6.24 2.13 -19.13
CA HIS A 73 -5.79 0.94 -18.37
C HIS A 73 -6.25 1.00 -16.91
N SER A 74 -6.66 -0.14 -16.33
CA SER A 74 -6.94 -0.28 -14.91
C SER A 74 -5.68 0.01 -14.10
N THR A 75 -5.58 1.24 -13.60
CA THR A 75 -4.46 1.67 -12.79
C THR A 75 -4.88 1.60 -11.33
N PHE A 76 -4.19 0.78 -10.54
CA PHE A 76 -4.41 0.75 -9.09
C PHE A 76 -3.48 1.75 -8.43
N VAL A 77 -4.03 2.60 -7.57
CA VAL A 77 -3.23 3.53 -6.77
C VAL A 77 -3.30 3.07 -5.33
N VAL A 78 -2.15 2.84 -4.71
CA VAL A 78 -2.09 2.46 -3.29
C VAL A 78 -1.23 3.46 -2.54
N SER A 79 -1.73 3.95 -1.42
CA SER A 79 -0.97 4.74 -0.47
C SER A 79 -0.64 3.88 0.75
N VAL A 80 0.64 3.84 1.09
CA VAL A 80 1.15 3.24 2.33
C VAL A 80 1.56 4.37 3.26
N ALA A 81 0.90 4.47 4.41
CA ALA A 81 1.19 5.46 5.43
C ALA A 81 1.81 4.80 6.66
N LEU A 82 2.94 5.35 7.09
CA LEU A 82 3.65 5.00 8.31
C LEU A 82 3.31 6.05 9.36
N HIS A 83 2.51 5.66 10.36
CA HIS A 83 2.05 6.52 11.44
C HIS A 83 2.83 6.26 12.72
N LEU A 84 3.29 7.32 13.36
CA LEU A 84 3.93 7.29 14.66
C LEU A 84 2.87 7.11 15.74
N ILE A 85 3.02 6.08 16.56
CA ILE A 85 2.10 5.82 17.67
C ILE A 85 2.21 6.98 18.68
N PRO A 86 1.08 7.64 19.04
CA PRO A 86 1.10 8.76 19.97
C PRO A 86 1.82 8.43 21.28
N ARG A 87 2.58 9.39 21.80
CA ARG A 87 3.37 9.31 23.05
C ARG A 87 4.63 8.44 23.00
N ARG A 88 4.94 7.82 21.87
CA ARG A 88 6.26 7.23 21.64
C ARG A 88 7.11 8.21 20.83
N ARG A 89 8.37 8.39 21.22
CA ARG A 89 9.33 9.23 20.49
C ARG A 89 10.22 8.30 19.68
N PRO A 90 9.89 8.05 18.40
CA PRO A 90 10.71 7.17 17.59
C PRO A 90 12.09 7.81 17.44
N ARG A 91 13.11 7.08 17.88
CA ARG A 91 14.50 7.52 17.77
C ARG A 91 14.97 7.51 16.32
N THR A 92 14.43 6.61 15.51
CA THR A 92 14.68 6.48 14.07
C THR A 92 13.50 5.74 13.46
N VAL A 93 12.93 6.25 12.38
CA VAL A 93 11.88 5.59 11.60
C VAL A 93 12.46 5.19 10.26
N TYR A 94 12.25 3.94 9.88
CA TYR A 94 12.67 3.45 8.57
C TYR A 94 11.55 3.66 7.55
N TRP A 95 11.51 4.83 6.93
CA TRP A 95 10.44 5.23 6.02
C TRP A 95 10.39 4.39 4.73
N ASP A 96 11.52 3.84 4.30
CA ASP A 96 11.61 2.94 3.13
C ASP A 96 10.89 1.60 3.35
N GLU A 97 10.42 1.32 4.58
CA GLU A 97 9.50 0.20 4.84
C GLU A 97 8.23 0.32 3.96
N ALA A 98 7.79 1.54 3.63
CA ALA A 98 6.66 1.75 2.74
C ALA A 98 6.88 1.10 1.36
N ASP A 99 8.11 1.13 0.83
CA ASP A 99 8.44 0.51 -0.45
C ASP A 99 8.35 -1.02 -0.34
N ALA A 100 8.75 -1.59 0.80
CA ALA A 100 8.67 -3.04 1.04
C ALA A 100 7.22 -3.53 1.12
N TRP A 101 6.33 -2.75 1.76
CA TRP A 101 4.89 -3.01 1.79
C TRP A 101 4.26 -2.94 0.40
N ALA A 102 4.64 -1.95 -0.40
CA ALA A 102 4.13 -1.83 -1.77
C ALA A 102 4.57 -3.02 -2.64
N LEU A 103 5.82 -3.46 -2.51
CA LEU A 103 6.33 -4.64 -3.22
C LEU A 103 5.67 -5.95 -2.75
N ALA A 104 5.54 -6.15 -1.44
CA ALA A 104 4.83 -7.31 -0.87
C ALA A 104 3.36 -7.35 -1.30
N LEU A 105 2.77 -6.16 -1.44
CA LEU A 105 1.43 -6.03 -1.93
C LEU A 105 1.31 -6.38 -3.42
N ALA A 106 2.26 -5.99 -4.28
CA ALA A 106 2.28 -6.44 -5.68
C ALA A 106 2.35 -7.96 -5.81
N GLY A 107 3.21 -8.59 -5.02
CA GLY A 107 3.49 -10.02 -5.13
C GLY A 107 3.78 -10.41 -6.59
N THR A 108 3.14 -11.47 -7.07
CA THR A 108 3.24 -11.91 -8.46
C THR A 108 2.08 -11.44 -9.35
N GLN A 109 1.14 -10.65 -8.80
CA GLN A 109 -0.12 -10.33 -9.48
C GLN A 109 -0.03 -9.07 -10.35
N TRP A 110 0.87 -8.13 -10.04
CA TRP A 110 1.02 -6.89 -10.78
C TRP A 110 2.44 -6.75 -11.32
N ALA A 111 2.57 -6.44 -12.61
CA ALA A 111 3.85 -6.42 -13.32
C ALA A 111 4.81 -5.30 -12.88
N GLY A 112 4.29 -4.22 -12.29
CA GLY A 112 5.08 -3.06 -11.89
C GLY A 112 4.53 -2.32 -10.69
N VAL A 113 5.45 -1.80 -9.86
CA VAL A 113 5.17 -0.85 -8.78
C VAL A 113 6.03 0.39 -9.02
N GLU A 114 5.39 1.53 -9.23
CA GLU A 114 6.09 2.80 -9.38
C GLU A 114 5.72 3.73 -8.22
N ARG A 115 6.75 4.29 -7.57
CA ARG A 115 6.56 5.32 -6.54
C ARG A 115 6.20 6.64 -7.21
N TRP A 116 4.97 7.10 -6.97
CA TRP A 116 4.49 8.36 -7.53
C TRP A 116 4.93 9.56 -6.68
N GLY A 117 4.93 9.42 -5.35
CA GLY A 117 5.35 10.51 -4.49
C GLY A 117 5.17 10.23 -3.01
N THR A 118 5.72 11.12 -2.19
CA THR A 118 5.70 11.01 -0.74
C THR A 118 5.27 12.32 -0.12
N ARG A 119 4.49 12.25 0.95
CA ARG A 119 3.93 13.40 1.65
C ARG A 119 4.02 13.19 3.16
N GLU A 120 4.48 14.21 3.87
CA GLU A 120 4.38 14.27 5.33
C GLU A 120 2.91 14.47 5.75
N ILE A 121 2.49 13.71 6.76
CA ILE A 121 1.17 13.79 7.38
C ILE A 121 1.33 14.11 8.87
N ALA A 122 0.23 14.44 9.55
CA ALA A 122 0.25 14.98 10.91
C ALA A 122 1.04 14.12 11.91
N ASP A 123 1.04 12.81 11.71
CA ASP A 123 1.64 11.80 12.57
C ASP A 123 2.59 10.87 11.81
N GLY A 124 3.14 11.27 10.66
CA GLY A 124 4.08 10.40 9.94
C GLY A 124 4.27 10.74 8.46
N GLN A 125 4.36 9.72 7.63
CA GLN A 125 4.61 9.87 6.20
C GLN A 125 3.78 8.88 5.39
N ALA A 126 3.16 9.37 4.31
CA ALA A 126 2.47 8.55 3.33
C ALA A 126 3.23 8.55 2.00
N THR A 127 3.43 7.37 1.43
CA THR A 127 3.98 7.20 0.08
C THR A 127 2.93 6.56 -0.82
N THR A 128 2.72 7.16 -1.99
CA THR A 128 1.74 6.73 -2.98
C THR A 128 2.46 6.01 -4.11
N TYR A 129 1.89 4.89 -4.51
CA TYR A 129 2.39 3.99 -5.54
C TYR A 129 1.31 3.75 -6.59
N VAL A 130 1.75 3.58 -7.82
CA VAL A 130 0.94 3.17 -8.96
C VAL A 130 1.31 1.74 -9.31
N PHE A 131 0.30 0.89 -9.47
CA PHE A 131 0.46 -0.49 -9.89
C PHE A 131 -0.14 -0.66 -11.27
N SER A 132 0.63 -1.30 -12.14
CA SER A 132 0.22 -1.73 -13.46
C SER A 132 0.04 -3.25 -13.47
N ASP A 133 -1.06 -3.70 -14.09
CA ASP A 133 -1.26 -5.12 -14.42
C ASP A 133 -0.18 -5.63 -15.38
#